data_AF-A0A959UJJ0-F1
#
_entry.id   AF-A0A959UJJ0-F1
#
_cell.length_a   1.000
_cell.length_b   1.000
_cell.length_c   1.000
_cell.angle_alpha   90.00
_cell.angle_beta   90.00
_cell.angle_gamma   90.00
#
_symmetry.space_group_name_H-M   'P 1'
#
loop_
_entity.id
_entity.type
_entity.pdbx_description
1 polymer ?
#
loop_
_entity_poly.entity_id
_entity_poly.type
_entity_poly.pdbx_seq_one_letter_code
_entity_poly.pdbx_strand_id
1 'polypeptide(L)'
;MKQKPIIILTLALSLCLFASCTKEERDFYSGLGKKPVYVPLSDLLDIRSEPPRDIDQSGTIYLQDTLLFLLEQGKGIHVFNIKDSVNTVNLVFFKIPAITDFVINGSLLYADSWRDLVAIDISDLQQIRETDRISNVINPALYPPFYTGIFECVDETKGAIVGWEETELENVRCFTN
;
A
#
# COMPACT_ATOMS: atom_id res chain seq x y z
N MET A 1 -48.77 60.75 -8.70
CA MET A 1 -48.74 59.59 -7.79
C MET A 1 -47.39 58.91 -7.91
N LYS A 2 -46.62 58.90 -6.81
CA LYS A 2 -45.21 58.48 -6.72
C LYS A 2 -45.13 56.96 -6.55
N GLN A 3 -45.08 56.21 -7.64
CA GLN A 3 -44.49 54.87 -7.65
C GLN A 3 -43.00 55.04 -7.99
N LYS A 4 -42.12 54.19 -7.42
CA LYS A 4 -40.66 54.06 -7.65
C LYS A 4 -39.78 54.38 -6.41
N PRO A 5 -40.02 53.70 -5.29
CA PRO A 5 -38.87 53.21 -4.50
C PRO A 5 -38.90 51.69 -4.28
N ILE A 6 -40.05 51.03 -4.47
CA ILE A 6 -40.25 49.60 -4.14
C ILE A 6 -39.65 48.65 -5.23
N ILE A 7 -39.64 49.08 -6.50
CA ILE A 7 -39.09 48.28 -7.62
C ILE A 7 -37.55 48.25 -7.61
N ILE A 8 -36.91 49.30 -7.08
CA ILE A 8 -35.44 49.38 -6.97
C ILE A 8 -34.94 48.49 -5.82
N LEU A 9 -35.73 48.38 -4.74
CA LEU A 9 -35.40 47.54 -3.57
C LEU A 9 -35.50 46.04 -3.87
N THR A 10 -36.43 45.65 -4.76
CA THR A 10 -36.60 44.25 -5.19
C THR A 10 -35.53 43.79 -6.19
N LEU A 11 -35.02 44.69 -7.03
CA LEU A 11 -33.91 44.38 -7.95
C LEU A 11 -32.56 44.25 -7.22
N ALA A 12 -32.34 45.03 -6.15
CA ALA A 12 -31.14 44.93 -5.32
C ALA A 12 -31.11 43.63 -4.47
N LEU A 13 -32.26 43.15 -4.01
CA LEU A 13 -32.36 41.91 -3.24
C LEU A 13 -32.19 40.65 -4.12
N SER A 14 -32.58 40.73 -5.40
CA SER A 14 -32.38 39.65 -6.39
C SER A 14 -30.92 39.45 -6.78
N LEU A 15 -30.06 40.47 -6.66
CA LEU A 15 -28.64 40.35 -7.02
C LEU A 15 -27.79 39.65 -5.95
N CYS A 16 -28.25 39.63 -4.69
CA CYS A 16 -27.55 39.00 -3.58
C CYS A 16 -27.74 37.47 -3.52
N LEU A 17 -28.76 36.92 -4.19
CA LEU A 17 -29.05 35.48 -4.17
C LEU A 17 -28.16 34.64 -5.10
N PHE A 18 -27.36 35.27 -5.96
CA PHE A 18 -26.41 34.57 -6.86
C PHE A 18 -24.95 34.62 -6.39
N ALA A 19 -24.66 35.23 -5.23
CA ALA A 19 -23.31 35.34 -4.68
C ALA A 19 -22.95 34.22 -3.67
N SER A 20 -23.72 33.12 -3.63
CA SER A 20 -23.30 31.93 -2.87
C SER A 20 -22.34 31.10 -3.70
N CYS A 21 -21.10 31.57 -3.83
CA CYS A 21 -19.99 30.74 -4.25
C CYS A 21 -19.38 30.14 -2.99
N THR A 22 -19.93 29.03 -2.52
CA THR A 22 -19.24 28.18 -1.55
C THR A 22 -18.05 27.56 -2.28
N LYS A 23 -16.89 28.24 -2.28
CA LYS A 23 -15.64 27.53 -2.49
C LYS A 23 -15.54 26.56 -1.33
N GLU A 24 -15.67 25.26 -1.60
CA GLU A 24 -15.14 24.26 -0.68
C GLU A 24 -13.67 24.64 -0.46
N GLU A 25 -13.34 25.11 0.74
CA GLU A 25 -11.97 25.19 1.22
C GLU A 25 -11.46 23.75 1.20
N ARG A 26 -10.85 23.36 0.08
CA ARG A 26 -10.02 22.16 0.04
C ARG A 26 -8.81 22.51 0.86
N ASP A 27 -8.74 22.00 2.08
CA ASP A 27 -7.56 22.14 2.92
C ASP A 27 -6.39 21.50 2.18
N PHE A 28 -5.56 22.35 1.59
CA PHE A 28 -4.28 21.95 1.05
C PHE A 28 -3.27 22.04 2.18
N TYR A 29 -2.54 20.96 2.39
CA TYR A 29 -1.53 20.89 3.42
C TYR A 29 -0.13 20.91 2.78
N SER A 30 0.82 21.49 3.51
CA SER A 30 2.23 21.46 3.19
C SER A 30 3.03 21.22 4.46
N GLY A 31 4.17 20.55 4.35
CA GLY A 31 5.01 20.17 5.47
C GLY A 31 5.61 18.77 5.31
N LEU A 32 6.27 18.30 6.36
CA LEU A 32 6.77 16.93 6.42
C LEU A 32 5.62 15.92 6.41
N GLY A 33 5.66 14.98 5.48
CA GLY A 33 4.65 13.96 5.29
C GLY A 33 5.20 12.66 4.74
N LYS A 34 4.31 11.79 4.26
CA LYS A 34 4.68 10.51 3.63
C LYS A 34 4.30 10.46 2.15
N LYS A 35 5.20 9.93 1.33
CA LYS A 35 4.98 9.69 -0.09
C LYS A 35 4.99 8.18 -0.40
N PRO A 36 4.06 7.68 -1.22
CA PRO A 36 4.03 6.26 -1.56
C PRO A 36 5.22 5.87 -2.44
N VAL A 37 5.78 4.70 -2.14
CA VAL A 37 6.81 4.03 -2.95
C VAL A 37 6.12 3.02 -3.84
N TYR A 38 6.35 3.11 -5.15
CA TYR A 38 5.68 2.29 -6.16
C TYR A 38 6.60 1.25 -6.78
N VAL A 39 6.03 0.12 -7.17
CA VAL A 39 6.61 -0.83 -8.15
C VAL A 39 5.65 -1.00 -9.33
N PRO A 40 6.16 -1.19 -10.56
CA PRO A 40 5.33 -1.45 -11.73
C PRO A 40 4.44 -2.70 -11.54
N LEU A 41 3.21 -2.66 -12.05
CA LEU A 41 2.30 -3.82 -11.98
C LEU A 41 2.84 -5.05 -12.73
N SER A 42 3.67 -4.84 -13.75
CA SER A 42 4.37 -5.93 -14.46
C SER A 42 5.30 -6.73 -13.56
N ASP A 43 5.85 -6.09 -12.53
CA ASP A 43 6.84 -6.70 -11.66
C ASP A 43 6.17 -7.69 -10.70
N LEU A 44 4.86 -7.58 -10.47
CA LEU A 44 4.08 -8.50 -9.62
C LEU A 44 4.10 -9.96 -10.10
N LEU A 45 4.56 -10.19 -11.33
CA LEU A 45 4.71 -11.52 -11.93
C LEU A 45 6.11 -12.13 -11.72
N ASP A 46 7.09 -11.37 -11.24
CA ASP A 46 8.46 -11.87 -10.97
C ASP A 46 8.54 -12.52 -9.59
N ILE A 47 7.89 -13.68 -9.47
CA ILE A 47 7.90 -14.52 -8.27
C ILE A 47 8.92 -15.63 -8.43
N ARG A 48 9.93 -15.66 -7.55
CA ARG A 48 11.03 -16.61 -7.61
C ARG A 48 11.84 -16.67 -6.33
N SER A 49 12.64 -17.72 -6.19
CA SER A 49 13.66 -17.83 -5.16
C SER A 49 14.91 -17.03 -5.54
N GLU A 50 15.47 -16.30 -4.58
CA GLU A 50 16.73 -15.56 -4.68
C GLU A 50 17.67 -15.95 -3.53
N PRO A 51 18.98 -15.71 -3.66
CA PRO A 51 19.92 -15.94 -2.56
C PRO A 51 19.51 -15.18 -1.28
N PRO A 52 19.86 -15.71 -0.10
CA PRO A 52 19.72 -15.02 1.18
C PRO A 52 20.27 -13.60 1.12
N ARG A 53 19.58 -12.68 1.81
CA ARG A 53 19.97 -11.27 1.90
C ARG A 53 19.60 -10.69 3.27
N ASP A 54 20.10 -9.50 3.54
CA ASP A 54 19.78 -8.78 4.78
C ASP A 54 18.31 -8.37 4.83
N ILE A 55 17.78 -8.27 6.05
CA ILE A 55 16.42 -7.83 6.33
C ILE A 55 16.45 -6.32 6.56
N ASP A 56 15.57 -5.60 5.87
CA ASP A 56 15.37 -4.16 6.06
C ASP A 56 14.15 -3.91 6.97
N GLN A 57 12.95 -4.32 6.52
CA GLN A 57 11.70 -4.14 7.26
C GLN A 57 10.97 -5.47 7.49
N SER A 58 11.09 -6.01 8.71
CA SER A 58 10.41 -7.24 9.11
C SER A 58 8.91 -7.05 9.33
N GLY A 59 8.16 -8.12 9.07
CA GLY A 59 6.72 -8.22 9.30
C GLY A 59 6.35 -9.52 10.01
N THR A 60 5.20 -10.08 9.62
CA THR A 60 4.65 -11.33 10.16
C THR A 60 5.65 -12.49 10.06
N ILE A 61 5.65 -13.34 11.10
CA ILE A 61 6.40 -14.60 11.11
C ILE A 61 5.45 -15.78 11.01
N TYR A 62 5.88 -16.84 10.34
CA TYR A 62 5.21 -18.12 10.29
C TYR A 62 6.21 -19.25 10.53
N LEU A 63 5.82 -20.23 11.34
CA LEU A 63 6.65 -21.38 11.70
C LEU A 63 6.04 -22.66 11.15
N GLN A 64 6.83 -23.43 10.42
CA GLN A 64 6.49 -24.77 9.96
C GLN A 64 7.65 -25.72 10.20
N ASP A 65 7.47 -26.68 11.09
CA ASP A 65 8.51 -27.60 11.54
C ASP A 65 9.78 -26.86 12.03
N THR A 66 10.86 -26.92 11.25
CA THR A 66 12.14 -26.24 11.54
C THR A 66 12.38 -25.02 10.66
N LEU A 67 11.37 -24.60 9.89
CA LEU A 67 11.45 -23.44 9.00
C LEU A 67 10.72 -22.24 9.62
N LEU A 68 11.40 -21.09 9.60
CA LEU A 68 10.84 -19.79 9.94
C LEU A 68 10.73 -18.96 8.66
N PHE A 69 9.51 -18.57 8.34
CA PHE A 69 9.20 -17.66 7.25
C PHE A 69 8.96 -16.28 7.83
N LEU A 70 9.75 -15.30 7.42
CA LEU A 70 9.66 -13.92 7.86
C LEU A 70 9.28 -13.03 6.68
N LEU A 71 8.12 -12.40 6.76
CA LEU A 71 7.71 -11.39 5.78
C LEU A 71 8.67 -10.20 5.80
N GLU A 72 9.08 -9.75 4.62
CA GLU A 72 9.64 -8.42 4.39
C GLU A 72 8.65 -7.63 3.54
N GLN A 73 8.06 -6.59 4.16
CA GLN A 73 6.92 -5.87 3.61
C GLN A 73 7.21 -5.33 2.20
N GLY A 74 6.28 -5.60 1.27
CA GLY A 74 6.35 -5.16 -0.12
C GLY A 74 7.39 -5.89 -0.98
N LYS A 75 8.23 -6.77 -0.42
CA LYS A 75 9.38 -7.34 -1.11
C LYS A 75 9.34 -8.87 -1.23
N GLY A 76 8.98 -9.58 -0.17
CA GLY A 76 9.03 -11.04 -0.17
C GLY A 76 9.10 -11.69 1.20
N ILE A 77 9.62 -12.91 1.27
CA ILE A 77 9.69 -13.73 2.48
C ILE A 77 11.09 -14.31 2.63
N HIS A 78 11.70 -14.10 3.79
CA HIS A 78 12.95 -14.76 4.18
C HIS A 78 12.64 -16.13 4.78
N VAL A 79 13.40 -17.15 4.41
CA VAL A 79 13.22 -18.50 4.94
C VAL A 79 14.47 -18.92 5.70
N PHE A 80 14.30 -19.19 6.99
CA PHE A 80 15.38 -19.62 7.88
C PHE A 80 15.19 -21.06 8.31
N ASN A 81 16.31 -21.78 8.50
CA ASN A 81 16.33 -23.01 9.26
C ASN A 81 16.66 -22.70 10.72
N ILE A 82 15.76 -23.07 11.62
CA ILE A 82 15.86 -22.86 13.07
C ILE A 82 16.01 -24.18 13.85
N LYS A 83 16.35 -25.29 13.18
CA LYS A 83 16.55 -26.60 13.83
C LYS A 83 17.59 -26.54 14.96
N ASP A 84 18.63 -25.74 14.79
CA ASP A 84 19.56 -25.37 15.85
C ASP A 84 19.25 -23.93 16.29
N SER A 85 18.68 -23.79 17.49
CA SER A 85 18.28 -22.49 18.03
C SER A 85 19.47 -21.54 18.30
N VAL A 86 20.70 -22.07 18.33
CA VAL A 86 21.92 -21.28 18.53
C VAL A 86 22.50 -20.82 17.18
N ASN A 87 22.26 -21.57 16.11
CA ASN A 87 22.79 -21.32 14.77
C ASN A 87 21.66 -21.27 13.74
N THR A 88 20.93 -20.16 13.71
CA THR A 88 19.92 -19.91 12.65
C THR A 88 20.62 -19.67 11.31
N VAL A 89 20.16 -20.36 10.26
CA VAL A 89 20.72 -20.23 8.91
C VAL A 89 19.67 -19.63 7.98
N ASN A 90 19.98 -18.50 7.35
CA ASN A 90 19.17 -17.95 6.27
C ASN A 90 19.35 -18.81 5.00
N LEU A 91 18.29 -19.48 4.55
CA LEU A 91 18.35 -20.45 3.47
C LEU A 91 18.14 -19.83 2.10
N VAL A 92 17.13 -18.96 1.98
CA VAL A 92 16.65 -18.42 0.71
C VAL A 92 15.72 -17.24 0.95
N PHE A 93 15.62 -16.34 -0.03
CA PHE A 93 14.63 -15.27 -0.07
C PHE A 93 13.61 -15.56 -1.18
N PHE A 94 12.33 -15.63 -0.84
CA PHE A 94 11.24 -15.69 -1.81
C PHE A 94 10.88 -14.27 -2.22
N LYS A 95 11.26 -13.88 -3.44
CA LYS A 95 10.80 -12.62 -4.02
C LYS A 95 9.32 -12.76 -4.36
N ILE A 96 8.49 -11.98 -3.67
CA ILE A 96 7.05 -11.89 -3.91
C ILE A 96 6.71 -10.40 -3.87
N PRO A 97 6.67 -9.72 -5.03
CA PRO A 97 6.55 -8.27 -5.06
C PRO A 97 5.20 -7.79 -4.51
N ALA A 98 5.22 -6.65 -3.82
CA ALA A 98 4.05 -6.05 -3.17
C ALA A 98 3.31 -6.97 -2.19
N ILE A 99 4.02 -7.95 -1.61
CA ILE A 99 3.47 -8.81 -0.58
C ILE A 99 3.16 -8.02 0.69
N THR A 100 1.98 -8.21 1.27
CA THR A 100 1.60 -7.59 2.55
C THR A 100 1.29 -8.59 3.66
N ASP A 101 0.87 -9.79 3.29
CA ASP A 101 0.64 -10.90 4.22
C ASP A 101 0.70 -12.24 3.48
N PHE A 102 0.81 -13.34 4.24
CA PHE A 102 0.78 -14.69 3.68
C PHE A 102 0.30 -15.73 4.70
N VAL A 103 -0.17 -16.86 4.16
CA VAL A 103 -0.46 -18.08 4.91
C VAL A 103 0.11 -19.30 4.19
N ILE A 104 0.42 -20.36 4.91
CA ILE A 104 0.95 -21.60 4.32
C ILE A 104 0.04 -22.78 4.68
N ASN A 105 -0.26 -23.62 3.70
CA ASN A 105 -0.95 -24.89 3.89
C ASN A 105 -0.18 -26.01 3.17
N GLY A 106 0.56 -26.81 3.95
CA GLY A 106 1.43 -27.86 3.42
C GLY A 106 2.60 -27.27 2.62
N SER A 107 2.59 -27.48 1.30
CA SER A 107 3.59 -26.94 0.37
C SER A 107 3.05 -25.78 -0.48
N LEU A 108 1.84 -25.29 -0.21
CA LEU A 108 1.28 -24.11 -0.88
C LEU A 108 1.32 -22.91 0.04
N LEU A 109 1.95 -21.85 -0.43
CA LEU A 109 1.96 -20.52 0.17
C LEU A 109 0.96 -19.65 -0.57
N TYR A 110 0.04 -19.02 0.17
CA TYR A 110 -0.90 -18.04 -0.36
C TYR A 110 -0.46 -16.66 0.10
N ALA A 111 -0.25 -15.76 -0.84
CA ALA A 111 0.24 -14.42 -0.58
C ALA A 111 -0.72 -13.37 -1.12
N ASP A 112 -0.89 -12.31 -0.33
CA ASP A 112 -1.55 -11.09 -0.73
C ASP A 112 -0.53 -10.22 -1.44
N SER A 113 -0.58 -10.15 -2.78
CA SER A 113 0.32 -9.33 -3.60
C SER A 113 -0.48 -8.18 -4.21
N TRP A 114 -0.38 -7.00 -3.59
CA TRP A 114 -1.14 -5.80 -3.96
C TRP A 114 -2.67 -6.01 -3.95
N ARG A 115 -3.27 -6.30 -5.11
CA ARG A 115 -4.71 -6.54 -5.31
C ARG A 115 -5.02 -8.01 -5.60
N ASP A 116 -3.99 -8.84 -5.72
CA ASP A 116 -4.08 -10.22 -6.17
C ASP A 116 -3.82 -11.19 -5.02
N LEU A 117 -4.60 -12.28 -4.99
CA LEU A 117 -4.29 -13.44 -4.18
C LEU A 117 -3.50 -14.44 -5.03
N VAL A 118 -2.28 -14.78 -4.62
CA VAL A 118 -1.37 -15.62 -5.38
C VAL A 118 -1.09 -16.92 -4.64
N ALA A 119 -1.19 -18.06 -5.32
CA ALA A 119 -0.84 -19.38 -4.78
C ALA A 119 0.51 -19.84 -5.34
N ILE A 120 1.45 -20.16 -4.46
CA ILE A 120 2.85 -20.45 -4.78
C ILE A 120 3.21 -21.82 -4.21
N ASP A 121 3.70 -22.72 -5.06
CA ASP A 121 4.30 -23.99 -4.65
C ASP A 121 5.70 -23.75 -4.10
N ILE A 122 5.90 -24.16 -2.84
CA ILE A 122 7.14 -24.03 -2.07
C ILE A 122 7.71 -25.40 -1.67
N SER A 123 7.33 -26.47 -2.37
CA SER A 123 7.86 -27.82 -2.13
C SER A 123 9.37 -27.93 -2.35
N ASP A 124 9.92 -27.12 -3.27
CA ASP A 124 11.36 -26.84 -3.40
C ASP A 124 11.63 -25.38 -3.08
N LEU A 125 12.22 -25.11 -1.91
CA LEU A 125 12.52 -23.75 -1.45
C LEU A 125 13.48 -23.02 -2.41
N GLN A 126 14.32 -23.73 -3.16
CA GLN A 126 15.25 -23.09 -4.10
C GLN A 126 14.60 -22.76 -5.44
N GLN A 127 13.40 -23.28 -5.72
CA GLN A 127 12.70 -23.11 -6.99
C GLN A 127 11.18 -23.02 -6.76
N ILE A 128 10.73 -21.96 -6.07
CA ILE A 128 9.30 -21.72 -5.90
C ILE A 128 8.62 -21.43 -7.25
N ARG A 129 7.32 -21.72 -7.34
CA ARG A 129 6.55 -21.51 -8.58
C ARG A 129 5.15 -21.01 -8.30
N GLU A 130 4.76 -19.91 -8.94
CA GLU A 130 3.36 -19.50 -8.99
C GLU A 130 2.53 -20.59 -9.68
N THR A 131 1.47 -21.04 -9.02
CA THR A 131 0.57 -22.10 -9.49
C THR A 131 -0.79 -21.56 -9.90
N ASP A 132 -1.26 -20.51 -9.24
CA ASP A 132 -2.53 -19.87 -9.55
C ASP A 132 -2.53 -18.43 -9.04
N ARG A 133 -3.42 -17.61 -9.62
CA ARG A 133 -3.60 -16.20 -9.26
C ARG A 133 -5.05 -15.79 -9.46
N ILE A 134 -5.64 -15.22 -8.42
CA ILE A 134 -6.93 -14.57 -8.50
C ILE A 134 -6.69 -13.06 -8.41
N SER A 135 -6.85 -12.37 -9.54
CA SER A 135 -6.59 -10.94 -9.61
C SER A 135 -7.73 -10.09 -9.06
N ASN A 136 -7.39 -8.94 -8.48
CA ASN A 136 -8.34 -7.91 -8.01
C ASN A 136 -9.38 -8.38 -6.98
N VAL A 137 -8.95 -9.24 -6.04
CA VAL A 137 -9.80 -9.70 -4.93
C VAL A 137 -9.48 -9.04 -3.59
N ILE A 138 -8.30 -8.40 -3.49
CA ILE A 138 -7.86 -7.68 -2.30
C ILE A 138 -8.04 -6.17 -2.51
N ASN A 139 -8.51 -5.49 -1.47
CA ASN A 139 -8.59 -4.04 -1.42
C ASN A 139 -7.46 -3.47 -0.55
N PRO A 140 -6.36 -2.98 -1.13
CA PRO A 140 -5.21 -2.49 -0.38
C PRO A 140 -5.52 -1.16 0.30
N ALA A 141 -4.81 -0.87 1.39
CA ALA A 141 -4.83 0.46 2.00
C ALA A 141 -4.16 1.48 1.08
N LEU A 142 -4.87 2.57 0.76
CA LEU A 142 -4.35 3.66 -0.07
C LEU A 142 -3.86 4.84 0.79
N TYR A 143 -3.37 4.53 1.99
CA TYR A 143 -2.85 5.49 2.96
C TYR A 143 -1.75 4.81 3.81
N PRO A 144 -0.82 5.58 4.38
CA PRO A 144 0.23 5.02 5.23
C PRO A 144 -0.36 4.39 6.50
N PRO A 145 -0.02 3.12 6.82
CA PRO A 145 -0.54 2.45 8.01
C PRO A 145 0.08 3.05 9.28
N PHE A 146 -0.70 3.10 10.37
CA PHE A 146 -0.28 3.58 11.69
C PHE A 146 0.37 4.98 11.70
N TYR A 147 -0.05 5.85 10.77
CA TYR A 147 0.45 7.21 10.63
C TYR A 147 -0.71 8.20 10.74
N THR A 148 -0.52 9.29 11.48
CA THR A 148 -1.43 10.45 11.53
C THR A 148 -0.65 11.64 10.98
N GLY A 149 -1.13 12.23 9.89
CA GLY A 149 -0.43 13.31 9.20
C GLY A 149 -0.79 13.41 7.72
N ILE A 150 -0.08 14.30 7.02
CA ILE A 150 -0.30 14.55 5.59
C ILE A 150 0.47 13.55 4.74
N PHE A 151 -0.11 13.15 3.61
CA PHE A 151 0.55 12.24 2.67
C PHE A 151 0.23 12.60 1.21
N GLU A 152 1.12 12.22 0.29
CA GLU A 152 0.85 12.34 -1.15
C GLU A 152 -0.32 11.42 -1.48
N CYS A 153 -1.40 11.98 -2.04
CA CYS A 153 -2.54 11.19 -2.48
C CYS A 153 -2.09 10.12 -3.47
N VAL A 154 -2.50 8.88 -3.23
CA VAL A 154 -2.12 7.75 -4.07
C VAL A 154 -2.59 7.94 -5.50
N ASP A 155 -1.66 7.76 -6.43
CA ASP A 155 -1.92 7.56 -7.85
C ASP A 155 -1.65 6.09 -8.22
N GLU A 156 -2.70 5.30 -8.34
CA GLU A 156 -2.60 3.87 -8.66
C GLU A 156 -2.09 3.60 -10.08
N THR A 157 -2.07 4.60 -10.96
CA THR A 157 -1.51 4.44 -12.31
C THR A 157 0.01 4.29 -12.30
N LYS A 158 0.67 4.69 -11.19
CA LYS A 158 2.12 4.53 -10.97
C LYS A 158 2.50 3.10 -10.57
N GLY A 159 1.53 2.26 -10.17
CA GLY A 159 1.74 0.86 -9.85
C GLY A 159 1.32 0.46 -8.43
N ALA A 160 1.85 -0.66 -7.95
CA ALA A 160 1.56 -1.17 -6.62
C ALA A 160 2.34 -0.40 -5.55
N ILE A 161 1.71 -0.07 -4.43
CA ILE A 161 2.39 0.58 -3.30
C ILE A 161 3.08 -0.50 -2.47
N VAL A 162 4.39 -0.34 -2.25
CA VAL A 162 5.22 -1.26 -1.45
C VAL A 162 5.76 -0.62 -0.17
N GLY A 163 5.51 0.67 0.03
CA GLY A 163 6.00 1.39 1.19
C GLY A 163 5.68 2.87 1.14
N TRP A 164 6.21 3.59 2.14
CA TRP A 164 6.02 5.02 2.29
C TRP A 164 7.33 5.66 2.77
N GLU A 165 7.81 6.65 2.04
CA GLU A 165 9.01 7.41 2.39
C GLU A 165 8.64 8.76 3.01
N GLU A 166 9.45 9.26 3.95
CA GLU A 166 9.26 10.60 4.51
C GLU A 166 9.82 11.65 3.58
N THR A 167 9.04 12.70 3.34
CA THR A 167 9.43 13.78 2.44
C THR A 167 8.69 15.08 2.75
N GLU A 168 9.22 16.20 2.27
CA GLU A 168 8.51 17.48 2.32
C GLU A 168 7.44 17.49 1.22
N LEU A 169 6.19 17.73 1.60
CA LEU A 169 5.05 17.78 0.70
C LEU A 169 4.55 19.21 0.57
N GLU A 170 4.07 19.54 -0.63
CA GLU A 170 3.45 20.83 -0.90
C GLU A 170 2.08 20.63 -1.56
N ASN A 171 1.09 21.39 -1.09
CA ASN A 171 -0.24 21.44 -1.67
C ASN A 171 -0.91 20.05 -1.84
N VAL A 172 -0.75 19.17 -0.84
CA VAL A 172 -1.40 17.86 -0.83
C VAL A 172 -2.78 17.93 -0.18
N ARG A 173 -3.66 17.00 -0.54
CA ARG A 173 -5.04 16.96 -0.03
C ARG A 173 -5.30 15.79 0.92
N CYS A 174 -4.38 14.84 0.99
CA CYS A 174 -4.58 13.60 1.71
C CYS A 174 -3.98 13.68 3.11
N PHE A 175 -4.77 13.26 4.08
CA PHE A 175 -4.46 13.32 5.51
C PHE A 175 -5.05 12.09 6.21
N THR A 176 -4.30 11.50 7.13
CA THR A 176 -4.78 10.45 8.03
C THR A 176 -4.99 11.03 9.43
N ASN A 177 -6.10 10.68 10.07
CA ASN A 177 -6.47 11.11 11.43
C ASN A 177 -6.25 9.97 12.42
#